data_AF-A0A520BWU2-F1
#
_entry.id   AF-A0A520BWU2-F1
#
_cell.length_a   1.000
_cell.length_b   1.000
_cell.length_c   1.000
_cell.angle_alpha   90.00
_cell.angle_beta   90.00
_cell.angle_gamma   90.00
#
_symmetry.space_group_name_H-M   'P 1'
#
loop_
_entity.id
_entity.type
_entity.pdbx_description
1 polymer ?
#
loop_
_entity_poly.entity_id
_entity_poly.type
_entity_poly.pdbx_seq_one_letter_code
_entity_poly.pdbx_strand_id
1 'polypeptide(L)'
;MPGSPVSIGCNVMLSPGAAGPPDTGVIVAVLQTAAFAGGMPLATAGSLCQMINSVSGVPYPLPIPPSGVSTGVTIAGQGLVRMGDKIPACPGILTVLGPPAAPWISDGSAP
;
A
#
# COMPACT_ATOMS: atom_id res chain seq x y z
N MET A 1 5.13 0.25 -11.25
CA MET A 1 5.92 1.46 -11.60
C MET A 1 7.19 1.41 -10.78
N PRO A 2 8.31 2.02 -11.22
CA PRO A 2 9.42 2.21 -10.34
C PRO A 2 9.02 3.08 -9.14
N GLY A 3 9.45 2.71 -7.94
CA GLY A 3 9.11 3.46 -6.75
C GLY A 3 9.84 2.98 -5.50
N SER A 4 9.95 3.88 -4.53
CA SER A 4 10.52 3.54 -3.23
C SER A 4 9.53 2.72 -2.39
N PRO A 5 10.02 1.75 -1.62
CA PRO A 5 9.17 0.95 -0.76
C PRO A 5 8.51 1.80 0.32
N VAL A 6 7.28 1.44 0.69
CA VAL A 6 6.52 2.09 1.77
C VAL A 6 6.38 1.16 2.98
N SER A 7 5.86 1.69 4.09
CA SER A 7 5.66 0.97 5.35
C SER A 7 4.44 1.49 6.10
N ILE A 8 4.31 1.10 7.37
CA ILE A 8 3.33 1.59 8.34
C ILE A 8 3.37 3.13 8.38
N GLY A 9 2.19 3.75 8.40
CA GLY A 9 2.02 5.20 8.35
C GLY A 9 2.01 5.79 6.94
N CYS A 10 2.22 4.98 5.89
CA CYS A 10 2.05 5.45 4.52
C CYS A 10 0.58 5.79 4.24
N ASN A 11 0.33 6.99 3.71
CA ASN A 11 -0.97 7.44 3.26
C ASN A 11 -1.36 6.72 1.97
N VAL A 12 -2.62 6.32 1.91
CA VAL A 12 -3.25 5.68 0.75
C VAL A 12 -4.58 6.36 0.43
N MET A 13 -4.97 6.30 -0.84
CA MET A 13 -6.25 6.81 -1.31
C MET A 13 -6.92 5.75 -2.18
N LEU A 14 -8.20 5.47 -1.94
CA LEU A 14 -9.00 4.52 -2.71
C LEU A 14 -10.03 5.29 -3.53
N SER A 15 -9.98 5.16 -4.85
CA SER A 15 -10.90 5.86 -5.77
C SER A 15 -11.43 4.95 -6.88
N PRO A 16 -12.76 4.78 -7.03
CA PRO A 16 -13.81 5.17 -6.08
C PRO A 16 -13.58 4.59 -4.68
N GLY A 17 -14.03 5.30 -3.65
CA GLY A 17 -14.08 4.79 -2.27
C GLY A 17 -15.31 3.89 -2.05
N ALA A 18 -15.46 3.37 -0.83
CA ALA A 18 -16.55 2.47 -0.46
C ALA A 18 -17.96 3.07 -0.67
N ALA A 19 -18.08 4.40 -0.61
CA ALA A 19 -19.34 5.12 -0.83
C ALA A 19 -19.39 5.88 -2.17
N GLY A 20 -18.39 5.69 -3.06
CA GLY A 20 -18.27 6.41 -4.33
C GLY A 20 -17.14 7.45 -4.32
N PRO A 21 -17.24 8.55 -3.55
CA PRO A 21 -16.15 9.52 -3.43
C PRO A 21 -14.85 8.88 -2.90
N PRO A 22 -13.66 9.45 -3.17
CA PRO A 22 -12.40 8.87 -2.74
C PRO A 22 -12.26 8.77 -1.22
N ASP A 23 -11.86 7.60 -0.74
CA ASP A 23 -11.58 7.33 0.67
C ASP A 23 -10.08 7.45 0.95
N THR A 24 -9.70 7.92 2.14
CA THR A 24 -8.29 8.08 2.53
C THR A 24 -7.96 7.14 3.68
N GLY A 25 -6.73 6.69 3.78
CA GLY A 25 -6.31 5.83 4.87
C GLY A 25 -4.80 5.81 5.06
N VAL A 26 -4.38 4.97 5.98
CA VAL A 26 -2.97 4.70 6.25
C VAL A 26 -2.72 3.20 6.35
N ILE A 27 -1.52 2.76 5.96
CA ILE A 27 -1.06 1.40 6.27
C ILE A 27 -0.85 1.30 7.78
N VAL A 28 -1.57 0.40 8.44
CA VAL A 28 -1.50 0.20 9.91
C VAL A 28 -0.81 -1.09 10.32
N ALA A 29 -0.76 -2.08 9.43
CA ALA A 29 -0.09 -3.34 9.71
C ALA A 29 0.64 -3.89 8.48
N VAL A 30 1.85 -4.38 8.71
CA VAL A 30 2.65 -5.13 7.74
C VAL A 30 2.84 -6.53 8.34
N LEU A 31 2.34 -7.55 7.64
CA LEU A 31 2.24 -8.90 8.20
C LEU A 31 3.50 -9.75 7.99
N GLN A 32 4.33 -9.38 7.01
CA GLN A 32 5.63 -10.02 6.82
C GLN A 32 6.63 -9.53 7.88
N THR A 33 7.55 -10.40 8.30
CA THR A 33 8.59 -10.10 9.31
C THR A 33 10.01 -10.34 8.79
N ALA A 34 10.19 -10.46 7.48
CA ALA A 34 11.44 -10.86 6.84
C ALA A 34 12.28 -9.68 6.33
N ALA A 35 11.64 -8.56 5.96
CA ALA A 35 12.34 -7.43 5.34
C ALA A 35 12.00 -6.10 6.02
N PHE A 36 13.06 -5.35 6.35
CA PHE A 36 12.99 -4.05 6.99
C PHE A 36 13.86 -3.04 6.24
N ALA A 37 13.46 -1.77 6.24
CA ALA A 37 14.30 -0.67 5.80
C ALA A 37 14.09 0.53 6.72
N GLY A 38 15.17 1.23 7.09
CA GLY A 38 15.10 2.31 8.09
C GLY A 38 14.55 1.85 9.45
N GLY A 39 14.69 0.57 9.80
CA GLY A 39 14.13 -0.02 11.02
C GLY A 39 12.64 -0.36 10.95
N MET A 40 11.97 -0.13 9.82
CA MET A 40 10.53 -0.36 9.63
C MET A 40 10.26 -1.53 8.68
N PRO A 41 9.22 -2.36 8.91
CA PRO A 41 8.90 -3.50 8.05
C PRO A 41 8.37 -3.02 6.70
N LEU A 42 8.84 -3.58 5.59
CA LEU A 42 8.41 -3.17 4.25
C LEU A 42 7.00 -3.65 3.91
N ALA A 43 6.13 -2.77 3.45
CA ALA A 43 4.76 -3.14 3.08
C ALA A 43 4.76 -4.07 1.85
N THR A 44 3.98 -5.13 1.94
CA THR A 44 3.73 -6.08 0.85
C THR A 44 2.24 -6.24 0.58
N ALA A 45 1.89 -6.94 -0.48
CA ALA A 45 0.56 -7.55 -0.59
C ALA A 45 0.20 -8.28 0.72
N GLY A 46 -1.07 -8.15 1.13
CA GLY A 46 -1.58 -8.62 2.42
C GLY A 46 -1.41 -7.63 3.59
N SER A 47 -0.65 -6.55 3.44
CA SER A 47 -0.61 -5.47 4.46
C SER A 47 -2.01 -4.86 4.64
N LEU A 48 -2.31 -4.34 5.83
CA LEU A 48 -3.62 -3.79 6.15
C LEU A 48 -3.60 -2.27 6.16
N CYS A 49 -4.52 -1.67 5.41
CA CYS A 49 -4.84 -0.25 5.48
C CYS A 49 -6.03 -0.01 6.41
N GLN A 50 -5.94 1.00 7.26
CA GLN A 50 -7.10 1.58 7.93
C GLN A 50 -7.61 2.71 7.06
N MET A 51 -8.67 2.45 6.31
CA MET A 51 -9.35 3.45 5.49
C MET A 51 -10.39 4.18 6.33
N ILE A 52 -10.69 5.42 5.94
CA ILE A 52 -11.77 6.24 6.48
C ILE A 52 -12.69 6.55 5.31
N ASN A 53 -13.95 6.15 5.44
CA ASN A 53 -14.95 6.49 4.46
C ASN A 53 -15.17 8.01 4.45
N SER A 54 -14.99 8.63 3.29
CA SER A 54 -15.08 10.08 3.11
C SER A 54 -16.47 10.65 3.33
N VAL A 55 -17.52 9.83 3.20
CA VAL A 55 -18.92 10.26 3.37
C VAL A 55 -19.38 10.07 4.81
N SER A 56 -19.11 8.92 5.43
CA SER A 56 -19.58 8.60 6.79
C SER A 56 -18.57 8.87 7.90
N GLY A 57 -17.29 9.05 7.57
CA GLY A 57 -16.19 9.13 8.53
C GLY A 57 -15.86 7.79 9.23
N VAL A 58 -16.56 6.71 8.89
CA VAL A 58 -16.39 5.42 9.56
C VAL A 58 -15.09 4.75 9.09
N PRO A 59 -14.23 4.31 10.02
CA PRO A 59 -13.02 3.57 9.69
C PRO A 59 -13.35 2.14 9.26
N TYR A 60 -12.70 1.64 8.20
CA TYR A 60 -12.81 0.26 7.76
C TYR A 60 -11.45 -0.32 7.31
N PRO A 61 -11.20 -1.62 7.53
CA PRO A 61 -9.97 -2.26 7.09
C PRO A 61 -10.02 -2.56 5.59
N LEU A 62 -8.88 -2.38 4.90
CA LEU A 62 -8.68 -2.79 3.52
C LEU A 62 -7.32 -3.50 3.37
N PRO A 63 -7.31 -4.83 3.17
CA PRO A 63 -6.10 -5.55 2.81
C PRO A 63 -5.60 -5.14 1.43
N ILE A 64 -4.28 -4.97 1.28
CA ILE A 64 -3.67 -4.70 -0.03
C ILE A 64 -3.70 -5.99 -0.87
N PRO A 65 -4.36 -6.00 -2.03
CA PRO A 65 -4.42 -7.18 -2.88
C PRO A 65 -3.09 -7.45 -3.58
N PRO A 66 -2.88 -8.69 -4.08
CA PRO A 66 -1.63 -9.10 -4.71
C PRO A 66 -1.45 -8.59 -6.15
N SER A 67 -2.48 -8.01 -6.77
CA SER A 67 -2.41 -7.47 -8.13
C SER A 67 -2.01 -6.00 -8.13
N GLY A 68 -1.07 -5.58 -8.99
CA GLY A 68 -0.65 -4.17 -9.12
C GLY A 68 0.46 -3.74 -8.16
N VAL A 69 1.04 -4.69 -7.41
CA VAL A 69 2.25 -4.53 -6.61
C VAL A 69 3.47 -5.07 -7.37
N SER A 70 4.68 -4.90 -6.86
CA SER A 70 5.89 -5.39 -7.53
C SER A 70 5.84 -6.88 -7.90
N THR A 71 6.16 -7.19 -9.16
CA THR A 71 6.34 -8.56 -9.67
C THR A 71 7.79 -9.06 -9.59
N GLY A 72 8.78 -8.16 -9.53
CA GLY A 72 10.21 -8.51 -9.50
C GLY A 72 10.79 -8.57 -8.08
N VAL A 73 10.42 -7.61 -7.23
CA VAL A 73 10.79 -7.61 -5.81
C VAL A 73 9.64 -8.18 -4.99
N THR A 74 9.87 -9.36 -4.41
CA THR A 74 8.93 -10.05 -3.53
C THR A 74 9.59 -10.31 -2.17
N ILE A 75 8.79 -10.29 -1.11
CA ILE A 75 9.22 -10.59 0.26
C ILE A 75 8.28 -11.67 0.78
N ALA A 76 8.84 -12.82 1.17
CA ALA A 76 8.07 -14.00 1.57
C ALA A 76 7.00 -14.41 0.52
N GLY A 77 7.32 -14.25 -0.77
CA GLY A 77 6.41 -14.55 -1.88
C GLY A 77 5.31 -13.50 -2.12
N GLN A 78 5.28 -12.40 -1.37
CA GLN A 78 4.35 -11.29 -1.56
C GLN A 78 5.02 -10.12 -2.27
N GLY A 79 4.34 -9.51 -3.25
CA GLY A 79 4.87 -8.36 -3.97
C GLY A 79 5.04 -7.14 -3.08
N LEU A 80 6.16 -6.43 -3.25
CA LEU A 80 6.48 -5.20 -2.53
C LEU A 80 5.53 -4.05 -2.96
N VAL A 81 5.06 -3.27 -1.98
CA VAL A 81 4.25 -2.06 -2.21
C VAL A 81 5.17 -0.84 -2.25
N ARG A 82 4.98 -0.01 -3.27
CA ARG A 82 5.83 1.16 -3.55
C ARG A 82 5.00 2.42 -3.64
N MET A 83 5.65 3.54 -3.37
CA MET A 83 5.06 4.86 -3.58
C MET A 83 4.69 5.03 -5.06
N GLY A 84 3.48 5.50 -5.33
CA GLY A 84 2.94 5.65 -6.68
C GLY A 84 2.31 4.39 -7.26
N ASP A 85 2.33 3.25 -6.56
CA ASP A 85 1.59 2.07 -7.01
C ASP A 85 0.09 2.36 -7.11
N LYS A 86 -0.51 1.86 -8.18
CA LYS A 86 -1.95 1.91 -8.49
C LYS A 86 -2.48 0.49 -8.45
N ILE A 87 -2.99 0.11 -7.29
CA ILE A 87 -3.34 -1.26 -6.96
C ILE A 87 -4.86 -1.43 -7.13
N PRO A 88 -5.33 -2.28 -8.05
CA PRO A 88 -6.76 -2.57 -8.16
C PRO A 88 -7.27 -3.22 -6.87
N ALA A 89 -8.16 -2.54 -6.16
CA ALA A 89 -8.71 -2.98 -4.87
C ALA A 89 -10.19 -2.63 -4.81
N CYS A 90 -11.07 -3.59 -4.54
CA CYS A 90 -12.52 -3.32 -4.51
C CYS A 90 -12.84 -2.18 -3.51
N PRO A 91 -13.54 -1.10 -3.91
CA PRO A 91 -14.31 -0.91 -5.14
C PRO A 91 -13.61 -0.11 -6.26
N GLY A 92 -12.34 0.25 -6.12
CA GLY A 92 -11.61 1.12 -7.06
C GLY A 92 -10.12 0.83 -7.21
N ILE A 93 -9.33 1.89 -7.33
CA ILE A 93 -7.86 1.83 -7.37
C ILE A 93 -7.31 2.42 -6.08
N LEU A 94 -6.56 1.61 -5.34
CA LEU A 94 -5.76 2.02 -4.21
C LEU A 94 -4.46 2.65 -4.72
N THR A 95 -4.33 3.96 -4.53
CA THR A 95 -3.14 4.73 -4.86
C THR A 95 -2.28 4.92 -3.60
N VAL A 96 -1.00 4.55 -3.70
CA VAL A 96 -0.03 4.70 -2.61
C VAL A 96 0.64 6.07 -2.71
N LEU A 97 0.46 6.92 -1.69
CA LEU A 97 0.88 8.32 -1.75
C LEU A 97 2.23 8.59 -1.05
N GLY A 98 2.55 7.84 0.00
CA GLY A 98 3.77 8.03 0.79
C GLY A 98 3.49 8.50 2.22
N PRO A 99 4.53 8.77 3.03
CA PRO A 99 5.94 8.83 2.67
C PRO A 99 6.57 7.45 2.39
N PRO A 100 7.70 7.39 1.67
CA PRO A 100 8.49 6.18 1.51
C PRO A 100 9.22 5.82 2.80
N ALA A 101 9.38 4.53 3.07
CA ALA A 101 10.12 4.02 4.23
C ALA A 101 11.64 4.08 4.01
N ALA A 102 12.08 3.91 2.76
CA ALA A 102 13.48 4.01 2.36
C ALA A 102 13.59 4.72 1.01
N PRO A 103 13.59 6.07 0.98
CA PRO A 103 13.70 6.85 -0.25
C PRO A 103 15.00 6.61 -1.05
N TRP A 104 16.04 6.06 -0.41
CA TRP A 104 17.30 5.67 -1.06
C TRP A 104 17.23 4.32 -1.77
N ILE A 105 16.12 3.59 -1.66
CA ILE A 105 15.86 2.33 -2.37
C ILE A 105 14.77 2.61 -3.40
N SER A 106 14.95 2.11 -4.62
CA SER A 106 13.91 2.08 -5.64
C SER A 106 13.83 0.69 -6.22
N ASP A 107 12.63 0.12 -6.22
CA ASP A 107 12.33 -1.02 -7.07
C ASP A 107 11.98 -0.50 -8.46
N GLY A 108 12.58 -1.07 -9.51
CA GLY A 108 12.33 -0.73 -10.92
C GLY A 108 11.40 -1.71 -11.64
N SER A 109 10.88 -2.72 -10.93
CA SER A 109 10.13 -3.83 -11.52
C SER A 109 8.72 -3.42 -11.99
N ALA A 110 8.18 -4.19 -12.92
CA ALA A 110 6.79 -4.03 -13.35
C ALA A 110 5.81 -4.27 -12.17
N PRO A 111 4.68 -3.54 -12.11
CA PRO A 111 3.57 -3.85 -11.22
C PRO A 111 2.75 -5.05 -11.71
#